data_AF-A0A5D2JRV2-F1
#
_entry.id   AF-A0A5D2JRV2-F1
#
_cell.length_a   1.000
_cell.length_b   1.000
_cell.length_c   1.000
_cell.angle_alpha   90.00
_cell.angle_beta   90.00
_cell.angle_gamma   90.00
#
_symmetry.space_group_name_H-M   'P 1'
#
loop_
_entity.id
_entity.type
_entity.pdbx_description
1 polymer ?
#
loop_
_entity_poly.entity_id
_entity_poly.type
_entity_poly.pdbx_seq_one_letter_code
_entity_poly.pdbx_strand_id
1 'polypeptide(L)'
;MGRWMKPEVYPLVGAMAFVTSMCIFQLTRNVFLNPAVRINKSDRSQAVLENYEEGEKYAEHGLRKFLRTRPPEVMPAINHFFSEDK
;
A
#
# COMPACT_ATOMS: atom_id res chain seq x y z
N MET A 1 18.77 2.53 -24.04
CA MET A 1 17.44 3.14 -23.86
C MET A 1 17.39 4.64 -24.16
N GLY A 2 18.42 5.45 -23.87
CA GLY A 2 18.33 6.92 -24.03
C GLY A 2 18.35 7.48 -25.46
N ARG A 3 18.83 6.73 -26.47
CA ARG A 3 18.97 7.25 -27.85
C ARG A 3 17.67 7.29 -28.66
N TRP A 4 16.60 6.66 -28.17
CA TRP A 4 15.32 6.49 -28.88
C TRP A 4 14.10 7.05 -28.13
N MET A 5 14.30 7.59 -26.92
CA MET A 5 13.21 8.06 -26.08
C MET A 5 13.15 9.58 -26.12
N LYS A 6 12.11 10.12 -26.75
CA LYS A 6 11.91 11.58 -26.81
C LYS A 6 11.65 12.14 -25.41
N PRO A 7 12.15 13.34 -25.08
CA PRO A 7 11.90 14.01 -23.78
C PRO A 7 10.43 14.07 -23.36
N GLU A 8 9.53 14.22 -24.33
CA GLU A 8 8.07 14.27 -24.14
C GLU A 8 7.46 12.95 -23.63
N VAL A 9 8.17 11.83 -23.81
CA VAL A 9 7.68 10.49 -23.48
C VAL A 9 8.00 10.10 -22.02
N TYR A 10 8.97 10.77 -21.39
CA TYR A 10 9.33 10.54 -19.99
C TYR A 10 8.17 10.68 -19.00
N PRO A 11 7.34 11.75 -19.04
CA PRO A 11 6.20 11.86 -18.12
C PRO A 11 5.15 10.76 -18.33
N LEU A 12 4.91 10.35 -19.59
CA LEU A 12 3.99 9.26 -19.91
C LEU A 12 4.51 7.92 -19.36
N VAL A 13 5.79 7.61 -19.60
CA VAL A 13 6.43 6.40 -19.08
C VAL A 13 6.48 6.40 -17.56
N GLY A 14 6.72 7.55 -16.94
CA GLY A 14 6.68 7.72 -15.49
C GLY A 14 5.32 7.35 -14.91
N ALA A 15 4.24 7.87 -15.49
CA ALA A 15 2.87 7.55 -15.07
C ALA A 15 2.54 6.06 -15.27
N MET A 16 2.87 5.49 -16.43
CA MET A 16 2.61 4.08 -16.74
C MET A 16 3.39 3.13 -15.83
N ALA A 17 4.67 3.43 -15.57
CA ALA A 17 5.50 2.65 -14.66
C ALA A 17 4.99 2.74 -13.21
N PHE A 18 4.54 3.91 -12.77
CA PHE A 18 3.94 4.11 -11.45
C PHE A 18 2.66 3.28 -11.26
N VAL A 19 1.75 3.31 -12.23
CA VAL A 19 0.50 2.52 -12.14
C VAL A 19 0.82 1.03 -12.16
N THR A 20 1.74 0.60 -13.02
CA THR A 20 2.14 -0.81 -13.11
C THR A 20 2.77 -1.29 -11.81
N SER A 21 3.67 -0.51 -11.22
CA SER A 21 4.30 -0.86 -9.94
C SER A 21 3.29 -0.88 -8.79
N MET A 22 2.31 0.03 -8.81
CA MET A 22 1.21 0.04 -7.84
C MET A 22 0.38 -1.24 -7.94
N CYS A 23 0.04 -1.71 -9.15
CA CYS A 23 -0.66 -2.98 -9.34
C CYS A 23 0.17 -4.17 -8.86
N ILE A 24 1.47 -4.22 -9.19
CA ILE A 24 2.38 -5.27 -8.72
C ILE A 24 2.45 -5.29 -7.20
N PHE A 25 2.58 -4.13 -6.57
CA PHE A 25 2.62 -4.00 -5.11
C PHE A 25 1.33 -4.52 -4.46
N GLN A 26 0.17 -4.14 -5.00
CA GLN A 26 -1.12 -4.63 -4.50
C GLN A 26 -1.26 -6.15 -4.65
N LEU A 27 -0.89 -6.71 -5.80
CA LEU A 27 -0.94 -8.15 -6.04
C LEU A 27 0.02 -8.91 -5.12
N THR A 28 1.24 -8.41 -4.97
CA THR A 28 2.24 -8.98 -4.06
C THR A 28 1.69 -9.03 -2.63
N ARG A 29 1.10 -7.93 -2.16
CA ARG A 29 0.46 -7.89 -0.84
C ARG A 29 -0.68 -8.90 -0.72
N ASN A 30 -1.52 -9.01 -1.74
CA ASN A 30 -2.65 -9.94 -1.73
C ASN A 30 -2.21 -11.41 -1.76
N VAL A 31 -1.07 -11.70 -2.40
CA VAL A 31 -0.49 -13.04 -2.43
C VAL A 31 0.06 -13.39 -1.05
N PHE A 32 0.86 -12.51 -0.43
CA PHE A 32 1.59 -12.84 0.80
C PHE A 32 0.84 -12.62 2.12
N LEU A 33 -0.10 -11.67 2.19
CA LEU A 33 -0.72 -11.27 3.46
C LEU A 33 -2.22 -11.60 3.54
N ASN A 34 -2.81 -12.14 2.47
CA ASN A 34 -4.22 -12.50 2.50
C ASN A 34 -4.38 -13.85 3.23
N PRO A 35 -5.15 -13.90 4.33
CA PRO A 35 -5.31 -15.12 5.13
C PRO A 35 -5.96 -16.29 4.36
N ALA A 36 -6.59 -16.03 3.22
CA ALA A 36 -7.18 -17.06 2.37
C ALA A 36 -6.18 -17.69 1.38
N VAL A 37 -5.01 -17.09 1.17
CA VAL A 37 -4.03 -17.54 0.17
C VAL A 37 -2.95 -18.41 0.83
N ARG A 38 -2.84 -19.67 0.39
CA ARG A 38 -1.93 -20.67 0.98
C ARG A 38 -0.68 -20.88 0.12
N ILE A 39 0.38 -20.12 0.37
CA ILE A 39 1.65 -20.25 -0.37
C ILE A 39 2.54 -21.33 0.23
N ASN A 40 2.64 -21.37 1.58
CA ASN A 40 3.53 -22.31 2.24
C ASN A 40 2.98 -23.73 2.22
N LYS A 41 3.88 -24.71 2.16
CA LYS A 41 3.52 -26.13 2.22
C LYS A 41 2.92 -26.52 3.58
N SER A 42 3.36 -25.90 4.66
CA SER A 42 2.80 -26.06 6.02
C SER A 42 1.33 -25.68 6.07
N ASP A 43 0.97 -24.56 5.45
CA ASP A 43 -0.38 -23.97 5.55
C ASP A 43 -1.37 -24.71 4.63
N ARG A 44 -0.85 -25.44 3.63
CA ARG A 44 -1.63 -26.33 2.75
C ARG A 44 -1.95 -27.68 3.39
N SER A 45 -1.14 -28.16 4.33
CA SER A 45 -1.40 -29.44 5.00
C SER A 45 -2.37 -29.30 6.17
N GLN A 46 -2.64 -28.08 6.63
CA GLN A 46 -3.64 -27.80 7.67
C GLN A 46 -5.06 -27.77 7.09
N ALA A 47 -5.97 -28.56 7.69
CA ALA A 47 -7.37 -28.61 7.28
C ALA A 47 -8.18 -27.40 7.77
N VAL A 48 -7.83 -26.85 8.95
CA VAL A 48 -8.42 -25.65 9.55
C VAL A 48 -7.29 -24.66 9.83
N LEU A 49 -7.45 -23.42 9.39
CA LEU A 49 -6.42 -22.38 9.49
C LEU A 49 -6.76 -21.43 10.65
N GLU A 50 -6.10 -21.58 11.79
CA GLU A 50 -6.28 -20.67 12.95
C GLU A 50 -5.42 -19.40 12.83
N ASN A 51 -5.58 -18.69 11.72
CA ASN A 51 -4.68 -17.59 11.36
C ASN A 51 -5.20 -16.20 11.76
N TYR A 52 -5.67 -16.09 13.00
CA TYR A 52 -6.32 -14.88 13.52
C TYR A 52 -5.38 -13.66 13.53
N GLU A 53 -4.11 -13.87 13.90
CA GLU A 53 -3.12 -12.79 13.97
C GLU A 53 -2.76 -12.22 12.58
N GLU A 54 -2.69 -13.06 11.55
CA GLU A 54 -2.47 -12.61 10.18
C GLU A 54 -3.69 -11.89 9.61
N GLY A 55 -4.90 -12.37 9.95
CA GLY A 55 -6.15 -11.69 9.61
C GLY A 55 -6.25 -10.29 10.23
N GLU A 56 -5.85 -10.12 11.50
CA GLU A 56 -5.79 -8.82 12.16
C GLU A 56 -4.78 -7.89 11.47
N LYS A 57 -3.59 -8.40 11.14
CA LYS A 57 -2.56 -7.63 10.41
C LYS A 57 -2.99 -7.24 8.99
N TYR A 58 -3.79 -8.08 8.32
CA TYR A 58 -4.33 -7.78 7.00
C TYR A 58 -5.39 -6.67 7.07
N ALA A 59 -6.28 -6.72 8.07
CA ALA A 59 -7.34 -5.73 8.29
C ALA A 59 -6.82 -4.39 8.84
N GLU A 60 -5.97 -4.42 9.87
CA GLU A 60 -5.32 -3.25 10.46
C GLU A 60 -3.97 -2.96 9.79
N HIS A 61 -4.02 -2.41 8.58
CA HIS A 61 -2.80 -1.93 7.92
C HIS A 61 -2.11 -0.85 8.78
N GLY A 62 -0.77 -0.86 8.86
CA GLY A 62 0.00 0.09 9.68
C GLY A 62 -0.33 1.56 9.41
N LEU A 63 -0.51 1.95 8.14
CA LEU A 63 -0.97 3.29 7.77
C LEU A 63 -2.38 3.60 8.31
N ARG A 64 -3.30 2.64 8.29
CA ARG A 64 -4.66 2.82 8.81
C ARG A 64 -4.64 2.98 10.34
N LYS A 65 -3.80 2.20 11.02
CA LYS A 65 -3.58 2.31 12.47
C LYS A 65 -2.94 3.64 12.86
N PHE A 66 -1.96 4.09 12.07
CA PHE A 66 -1.30 5.38 12.23
C PHE A 66 -2.23 6.57 12.01
N LEU A 67 -3.09 6.51 10.98
CA LEU A 67 -4.04 7.59 10.68
C LEU A 67 -5.22 7.63 11.66
N ARG A 68 -5.55 6.52 12.34
CA ARG A 68 -6.71 6.46 13.27
C ARG A 68 -6.58 7.40 14.47
N THR A 69 -5.36 7.70 14.91
CA THR A 69 -5.11 8.57 16.08
C THR A 69 -4.89 10.04 15.72
N ARG A 70 -4.85 10.35 14.41
CA ARG A 70 -4.57 11.69 13.91
C ARG A 70 -5.88 12.40 13.57
N PRO A 71 -5.97 13.73 13.79
CA PRO A 71 -7.11 14.49 13.30
C PRO A 71 -7.20 14.37 11.77
N PRO A 72 -8.40 14.37 11.18
CA PRO A 72 -8.60 14.23 9.74
C PRO A 72 -8.19 15.51 9.02
N GLU A 73 -6.89 15.76 8.95
CA GLU A 73 -6.30 16.92 8.29
C GLU A 73 -5.40 16.46 7.14
N VAL A 74 -5.68 16.96 5.94
CA VAL A 74 -4.95 16.58 4.72
C VAL A 74 -3.52 17.11 4.76
N MET A 75 -3.32 18.31 5.32
CA MET A 75 -2.01 18.96 5.48
C MET A 75 -1.98 19.76 6.78
N PRO A 76 -1.73 19.11 7.94
CA PRO A 76 -1.79 19.77 9.24
C PRO A 76 -0.87 21.01 9.30
N ALA A 77 0.36 20.89 8.81
CA ALA A 77 1.31 22.01 8.82
C ALA A 77 0.83 23.24 8.04
N ILE A 78 0.12 23.05 6.92
CA ILE A 78 -0.43 24.17 6.14
C ILE A 78 -1.70 24.71 6.80
N ASN A 79 -2.56 23.83 7.30
CA ASN A 79 -3.76 24.25 8.02
C ASN A 79 -3.41 25.08 9.25
N HIS A 80 -2.53 24.58 10.14
CA HIS A 80 -2.08 25.31 11.33
C HIS A 80 -1.44 26.66 10.97
N PHE A 81 -0.66 26.73 9.88
CA PHE A 81 -0.07 27.99 9.43
C PHE A 81 -1.10 29.07 9.07
N PHE A 82 -2.26 28.68 8.52
CA PHE A 82 -3.31 29.62 8.13
C PHE A 82 -4.42 29.80 9.18
N SER A 83 -4.58 28.87 10.12
CA SER A 83 -5.67 28.87 11.10
C SER A 83 -5.25 29.27 12.52
N GLU A 84 -3.97 29.15 12.88
CA GLU A 84 -3.49 29.64 14.18
C GLU A 84 -3.23 31.15 14.09
N ASP A 85 -4.12 31.93 14.71
CA ASP A 85 -3.84 33.34 15.02
C ASP A 85 -2.72 33.42 16.09
N LYS A 86 -1.84 34.41 15.92
CA LYS A 86 -0.62 34.61 16.72
C LYS A 86 -0.87 34.81 18.21
#